data_AF-A0AAV9IBV3-F1
#
_entry.id   AF-A0AAV9IBV3-F1
#
_cell.length_a   1.000
_cell.length_b   1.000
_cell.length_c   1.000
_cell.angle_alpha   90.00
_cell.angle_beta   90.00
_cell.angle_gamma   90.00
#
_symmetry.space_group_name_H-M   'P 1'
#
loop_
_entity.id
_entity.type
_entity.pdbx_description
1 polymer ?
#
loop_
_entity_poly.entity_id
_entity_poly.type
_entity_poly.pdbx_seq_one_letter_code
_entity_poly.pdbx_strand_id
1 'polypeptide(L)'
;MTKTLPFQGIFYDQLSLSNFIDVENHTLGFYLGRTWDTDFFTKFLDCNLPSKLSIRYNLWTLASNREYHPPKGKISLSTQLVDLGGGEKRTKGALMWKTAANTEGRASFGFQIDRLIALGQLHDTRLYGRVDIRKSNSCQQWQTTSSFGLDQRVRMLGTMLGFRIGATPEGQLVTELKL
;
A
#
# COMPACT_ATOMS: atom_id res chain seq x y z
N MET A 1 -12.80 -7.14 25.64
CA MET A 1 -11.83 -8.16 25.19
C MET A 1 -11.66 -8.02 23.68
N THR A 2 -10.52 -7.49 23.23
CA THR A 2 -10.15 -7.50 21.82
C THR A 2 -9.89 -8.95 21.42
N LYS A 3 -10.78 -9.54 20.62
CA LYS A 3 -10.56 -10.87 20.03
C LYS A 3 -9.36 -10.75 19.08
N THR A 4 -8.18 -11.10 19.55
CA THR A 4 -7.01 -11.30 18.70
C THR A 4 -7.22 -12.55 17.88
N LEU A 5 -7.04 -12.43 16.57
CA LEU A 5 -7.13 -13.58 15.68
C LEU A 5 -5.93 -14.50 15.92
N PRO A 6 -6.04 -15.81 15.61
CA PRO A 6 -4.94 -16.76 15.79
C PRO A 6 -3.66 -16.24 15.13
N PHE A 7 -2.55 -16.27 15.86
CA PHE A 7 -1.21 -15.84 15.41
C PHE A 7 -1.05 -14.36 15.02
N GLN A 8 -2.07 -13.53 15.26
CA GLN A 8 -1.97 -12.09 15.13
C GLN A 8 -0.90 -11.56 16.10
N GLY A 9 0.00 -10.71 15.61
CA GLY A 9 1.15 -10.21 16.38
C GLY A 9 2.39 -11.10 16.31
N ILE A 10 2.26 -12.37 15.90
CA ILE A 10 3.39 -13.30 15.71
C ILE A 10 3.73 -13.41 14.23
N PHE A 11 2.79 -13.91 13.40
CA PHE A 11 3.03 -14.12 11.96
C PHE A 11 2.54 -12.97 11.08
N TYR A 12 1.58 -12.20 11.55
CA TYR A 12 1.01 -11.08 10.81
C TYR A 12 0.54 -9.97 11.73
N ASP A 13 0.51 -8.74 11.22
CA ASP A 13 -0.11 -7.59 11.84
C ASP A 13 -1.31 -7.09 11.03
N GLN A 14 -1.44 -7.51 9.77
CA GLN A 14 -2.48 -7.07 8.86
C GLN A 14 -3.12 -8.26 8.12
N LEU A 15 -4.45 -8.28 8.09
CA LEU A 15 -5.25 -9.03 7.14
C LEU A 15 -6.01 -8.02 6.28
N SER A 16 -6.07 -8.23 4.97
CA SER A 16 -6.79 -7.33 4.07
C SER A 16 -7.36 -8.06 2.87
N LEU A 17 -8.55 -7.65 2.43
CA LEU A 17 -9.12 -8.07 1.16
C LEU A 17 -8.96 -6.90 0.17
N SER A 18 -8.08 -7.05 -0.81
CA SER A 18 -7.79 -5.95 -1.75
C SER A 18 -7.40 -6.47 -3.12
N ASN A 19 -7.40 -5.62 -4.13
CA ASN A 19 -6.86 -5.92 -5.44
C ASN A 19 -5.54 -5.14 -5.55
N PHE A 20 -4.40 -5.85 -5.58
CA PHE A 20 -3.11 -5.19 -5.74
C PHE A 20 -3.01 -4.63 -7.16
N ILE A 21 -3.32 -3.34 -7.34
CA ILE A 21 -2.97 -2.61 -8.57
C ILE A 21 -1.45 -2.68 -8.82
N ASP A 22 -0.65 -2.74 -7.75
CA ASP A 22 0.82 -2.86 -7.81
C ASP A 22 1.34 -4.25 -8.22
N VAL A 23 0.47 -5.26 -8.36
CA VAL A 23 0.86 -6.63 -8.76
C VAL A 23 0.06 -7.08 -9.99
N GLU A 24 -0.59 -6.14 -10.69
CA GLU A 24 -1.50 -6.44 -11.83
C GLU A 24 -2.58 -7.47 -11.48
N ASN A 25 -2.87 -7.61 -10.18
CA ASN A 25 -3.91 -8.51 -9.72
C ASN A 25 -5.21 -7.72 -9.78
N HIS A 26 -5.91 -7.85 -10.90
CA HIS A 26 -7.24 -7.26 -11.11
C HIS A 26 -8.33 -8.00 -10.31
N THR A 27 -7.97 -9.06 -9.60
CA THR A 27 -8.86 -9.87 -8.73
C THR A 27 -8.65 -9.53 -7.25
N LEU A 28 -9.74 -9.56 -6.48
CA LEU A 28 -9.70 -9.40 -5.04
C LEU A 28 -8.94 -10.58 -4.42
N GLY A 29 -7.87 -10.29 -3.68
CA GLY A 29 -7.10 -11.28 -2.94
C GLY A 29 -7.24 -11.11 -1.43
N PHE A 30 -7.09 -12.20 -0.70
CA PHE A 30 -6.91 -12.22 0.74
C PHE A 30 -5.43 -12.23 1.06
N TYR A 31 -4.99 -11.21 1.80
CA TYR A 31 -3.57 -11.00 2.09
C TYR A 31 -3.29 -11.07 3.58
N LEU A 32 -2.14 -11.66 3.87
CA LEU A 32 -1.53 -11.68 5.18
C LEU A 32 -0.24 -10.85 5.11
N GLY A 33 -0.16 -9.83 5.96
CA GLY A 33 0.95 -8.88 5.99
C GLY A 33 1.61 -8.85 7.35
N ARG A 34 2.93 -8.64 7.35
CA ARG A 34 3.72 -8.34 8.54
C ARG A 34 4.57 -7.11 8.27
N THR A 35 4.54 -6.15 9.18
CA THR A 35 5.35 -4.94 9.09
C THR A 35 6.24 -4.82 10.32
N TRP A 36 7.48 -4.40 10.10
CA TRP A 36 8.45 -4.10 11.15
C TRP A 36 8.95 -2.68 10.96
N ASP A 37 9.07 -1.94 12.06
CA ASP A 37 9.86 -0.71 12.08
C ASP A 37 11.34 -1.10 11.97
N THR A 38 12.09 -0.36 11.15
CA THR A 38 13.50 -0.64 10.89
C THR A 38 14.32 0.64 10.90
N ASP A 39 15.50 0.58 11.51
CA ASP A 39 16.45 1.70 11.54
C ASP A 39 17.48 1.60 10.39
N PHE A 40 17.05 1.09 9.23
CA PHE A 40 17.97 0.78 8.13
C PHE A 40 18.76 2.02 7.72
N PHE A 41 18.07 3.13 7.45
CA PHE A 41 18.71 4.36 7.02
C PHE A 41 19.47 5.07 8.15
N THR A 42 19.01 4.95 9.40
CA THR A 42 19.74 5.46 10.57
C THR A 42 21.11 4.80 10.71
N LYS A 43 21.21 3.48 10.45
CA LYS A 43 22.48 2.75 10.56
C LYS A 43 23.43 2.97 9.38
N PHE A 44 22.91 3.20 8.17
CA PHE A 44 23.74 3.28 6.96
C PHE A 44 24.06 4.71 6.50
N LEU A 45 23.17 5.68 6.74
CA LEU A 45 23.31 7.06 6.26
C LEU A 45 23.41 8.10 7.39
N ASP A 46 23.48 7.66 8.65
CA ASP A 46 23.47 8.51 9.85
C ASP A 46 22.33 9.55 9.85
N CYS A 47 21.21 9.19 9.22
CA CYS A 47 20.03 10.03 9.10
C CYS A 47 18.87 9.34 9.82
N ASN A 48 18.28 10.01 10.81
CA ASN A 48 17.14 9.49 11.56
C ASN A 48 15.86 9.57 10.72
N LEU A 49 15.74 8.65 9.75
CA LEU A 49 14.59 8.53 8.87
C LEU A 49 13.76 7.32 9.29
N PRO A 50 12.50 7.52 9.74
CA PRO A 50 11.62 6.42 10.09
C PRO A 50 11.38 5.52 8.87
N SER A 51 11.76 4.24 8.98
CA SER A 51 11.58 3.26 7.92
C SER A 51 10.79 2.05 8.39
N LYS A 52 10.09 1.44 7.44
CA LYS A 52 9.26 0.25 7.66
C LYS A 52 9.54 -0.79 6.58
N LEU A 53 9.79 -2.01 7.01
CA LEU A 53 9.84 -3.18 6.16
C LEU A 53 8.50 -3.90 6.25
N SER A 54 7.86 -4.16 5.12
CA SER A 54 6.60 -4.91 5.05
C SER A 54 6.77 -6.10 4.13
N ILE A 55 6.38 -7.28 4.61
CA ILE A 55 6.27 -8.51 3.83
C ILE A 55 4.79 -8.87 3.77
N ARG A 56 4.29 -9.14 2.56
CA ARG A 56 2.90 -9.50 2.31
C ARG A 56 2.82 -10.75 1.46
N TYR A 57 1.88 -11.62 1.80
CA TYR A 57 1.60 -12.85 1.08
C TYR A 57 0.13 -12.88 0.67
N ASN A 58 -0.11 -13.16 -0.60
CA ASN A 58 -1.43 -13.48 -1.12
C ASN A 58 -1.74 -14.95 -0.80
N LEU A 59 -2.73 -15.18 0.04
CA LEU A 59 -3.13 -16.53 0.43
C LEU A 59 -4.18 -17.10 -0.51
N TRP A 60 -5.05 -16.25 -1.05
CA TRP A 60 -6.16 -16.68 -1.90
C TRP A 60 -6.67 -15.53 -2.75
N THR A 61 -7.13 -15.82 -3.97
CA THR A 61 -7.79 -14.85 -4.86
C THR A 61 -9.22 -15.28 -5.16
N LEU A 62 -10.15 -14.33 -5.05
CA LEU A 62 -11.50 -14.45 -5.58
C LEU A 62 -11.43 -14.28 -7.11
N ALA A 63 -11.25 -15.40 -7.81
CA ALA A 63 -11.35 -15.47 -9.27
C ALA A 63 -12.70 -16.10 -9.66
N SER A 64 -13.37 -15.57 -10.68
CA SER A 64 -14.65 -16.15 -11.16
C SER A 64 -14.45 -17.41 -11.99
N ASN A 65 -13.22 -17.68 -12.45
CA ASN A 65 -12.85 -18.87 -13.21
C ASN A 65 -11.98 -19.78 -12.33
N ARG A 66 -12.12 -21.10 -12.49
CA ARG A 66 -11.39 -22.15 -11.74
C ARG A 66 -9.87 -22.18 -11.99
N GLU A 67 -9.28 -21.07 -12.43
CA GLU A 67 -7.86 -20.95 -12.67
C GLU A 67 -7.11 -20.87 -11.33
N TYR A 68 -6.16 -21.78 -11.16
CA TYR A 68 -5.27 -21.77 -10.02
C TYR A 68 -4.30 -20.60 -10.14
N HIS A 69 -4.36 -19.66 -9.20
CA HIS A 69 -3.37 -18.60 -9.07
C HIS A 69 -2.36 -18.98 -7.98
N PRO A 70 -1.07 -19.11 -8.30
CA PRO A 70 -0.06 -19.41 -7.29
C PRO A 70 0.02 -18.28 -6.25
N PRO A 71 0.34 -18.61 -4.98
CA PRO A 71 0.51 -17.61 -3.94
C PRO A 71 1.64 -16.65 -4.32
N LYS A 72 1.39 -15.34 -4.13
CA LYS A 72 2.32 -14.27 -4.50
C LYS A 72 2.84 -13.57 -3.26
N GLY A 73 4.16 -13.41 -3.17
CA GLY A 73 4.82 -12.65 -2.11
C GLY A 73 5.22 -11.26 -2.59
N LYS A 74 5.17 -10.27 -1.71
CA LYS A 74 5.71 -8.93 -1.91
C LYS A 74 6.51 -8.51 -0.70
N ILE A 75 7.73 -8.06 -0.91
CA ILE A 75 8.52 -7.34 0.09
C ILE A 75 8.58 -5.87 -0.31
N SER A 76 8.48 -4.99 0.67
CA SER A 76 8.58 -3.55 0.44
C SER A 76 9.24 -2.85 1.60
N LEU A 77 10.10 -1.89 1.29
CA LEU A 77 10.69 -0.96 2.23
C LEU A 77 10.11 0.42 1.95
N SER A 78 9.65 1.09 2.99
CA SER A 78 9.19 2.49 2.90
C SER A 78 9.89 3.33 3.93
N THR A 79 10.42 4.48 3.51
CA THR A 79 11.10 5.44 4.36
C THR A 79 10.37 6.76 4.30
N GLN A 80 9.97 7.29 5.45
CA GLN A 80 9.41 8.62 5.55
C GLN A 80 10.53 9.65 5.39
N LEU A 81 10.38 10.50 4.37
CA LEU A 81 11.32 11.59 4.10
C LEU A 81 10.86 12.88 4.79
N VAL A 82 9.56 13.16 4.74
CA VAL A 82 8.97 14.37 5.31
C VAL A 82 7.63 14.02 5.94
N ASP A 83 7.39 14.49 7.16
CA ASP A 83 6.05 14.48 7.77
C ASP A 83 5.20 15.60 7.16
N LEU A 84 4.06 15.22 6.60
CA LEU A 84 3.06 16.14 6.04
C LEU A 84 1.81 16.22 6.93
N GLY A 85 1.92 15.76 8.17
CA GLY A 85 0.90 15.91 9.21
C GLY A 85 0.59 17.38 9.50
N GLY A 86 -0.64 17.62 9.95
CA GLY A 86 -1.08 18.93 10.45
C GLY A 86 -1.06 18.98 11.98
N GLY A 87 -1.39 20.16 12.54
CA GLY A 87 -1.55 20.32 14.00
C GLY A 87 -2.72 19.52 14.60
N GLU A 88 -3.66 19.06 13.76
CA GLU A 88 -4.73 18.17 14.20
C GLU A 88 -4.27 16.71 14.26
N LYS A 89 -4.49 16.04 15.40
CA LYS A 89 -4.14 14.62 15.62
C LYS A 89 -4.69 13.65 14.56
N ARG A 90 -5.76 14.04 13.87
CA ARG A 90 -6.46 13.24 12.85
C ARG A 90 -5.97 13.49 11.42
N THR A 91 -5.19 14.55 11.21
CA THR A 91 -4.65 14.95 9.91
C THR A 91 -3.19 14.51 9.86
N LYS A 92 -2.92 13.41 9.14
CA LYS A 92 -1.60 12.78 9.07
C LYS A 92 -1.16 12.67 7.63
N GLY A 93 0.13 12.82 7.35
CA GLY A 93 0.62 12.58 6.01
C GLY A 93 2.11 12.39 5.99
N ALA A 94 2.62 11.84 4.90
CA ALA A 94 4.05 11.74 4.71
C ALA A 94 4.39 11.73 3.22
N LEU A 95 5.51 12.37 2.89
CA LEU A 95 6.27 12.05 1.70
C LEU A 95 7.16 10.85 2.04
N MET A 96 6.99 9.77 1.32
CA MET A 96 7.73 8.53 1.51
C MET A 96 8.49 8.18 0.24
N TRP A 97 9.72 7.72 0.41
CA TRP A 97 10.37 6.88 -0.58
C TRP A 97 9.98 5.43 -0.37
N LYS A 98 9.72 4.69 -1.45
CA LYS A 98 9.35 3.28 -1.39
C LYS A 98 10.13 2.48 -2.41
N THR A 99 10.51 1.28 -2.03
CA THR A 99 11.02 0.25 -2.93
C THR A 99 10.30 -1.06 -2.63
N ALA A 100 10.02 -1.85 -3.66
CA ALA A 100 9.32 -3.11 -3.54
C ALA A 100 9.80 -4.11 -4.59
N ALA A 101 9.75 -5.39 -4.21
CA ALA A 101 9.94 -6.51 -5.11
C ALA A 101 8.87 -7.57 -4.82
N ASN A 102 8.49 -8.33 -5.84
CA ASN A 102 7.55 -9.44 -5.68
C ASN A 102 8.10 -10.75 -6.27
N THR A 103 7.41 -11.84 -5.97
CA THR A 103 7.78 -13.19 -6.45
C THR A 103 7.59 -13.39 -7.95
N GLU A 104 7.01 -12.42 -8.66
CA GLU A 104 6.80 -12.45 -10.12
C GLU A 104 7.90 -11.69 -10.88
N GLY A 105 8.96 -11.26 -10.18
CA GLY A 105 10.06 -10.50 -10.76
C GLY A 105 9.72 -9.06 -11.11
N ARG A 106 8.63 -8.52 -10.54
CA ARG A 106 8.36 -7.08 -10.58
C ARG A 106 9.13 -6.40 -9.46
N ALA A 107 9.93 -5.41 -9.85
CA ALA A 107 10.61 -4.50 -8.94
C ALA A 107 10.14 -3.08 -9.20
N SER A 108 9.94 -2.30 -8.15
CA SER A 108 9.56 -0.90 -8.28
C SER A 108 10.21 -0.05 -7.21
N PHE A 109 10.49 1.20 -7.54
CA PHE A 109 10.96 2.19 -6.59
C PHE A 109 10.42 3.57 -6.96
N GLY A 110 10.22 4.43 -5.97
CA GLY A 110 9.73 5.76 -6.23
C GLY A 110 9.25 6.49 -5.00
N PHE A 111 8.45 7.53 -5.23
CA PHE A 111 7.95 8.42 -4.20
C PHE A 111 6.44 8.28 -4.08
N GLN A 112 5.96 8.29 -2.85
CA GLN A 112 4.54 8.32 -2.53
C GLN A 112 4.28 9.45 -1.55
N ILE A 113 3.37 10.34 -1.92
CA ILE A 113 2.74 11.30 -1.04
C ILE A 113 1.40 10.70 -0.63
N ASP A 114 1.16 10.59 0.68
CA ASP A 114 -0.14 10.20 1.22
C ASP A 114 -0.48 11.21 2.33
N ARG A 115 -1.58 11.94 2.17
CA ARG A 115 -2.06 12.94 3.14
C ARG A 115 -3.51 12.65 3.47
N LEU A 116 -3.73 12.18 4.68
CA LEU A 116 -5.05 12.04 5.30
C LEU A 116 -5.54 13.40 5.81
N ILE A 117 -6.72 13.77 5.35
CA ILE A 117 -7.54 14.87 5.85
C ILE A 117 -8.81 14.26 6.43
N ALA A 118 -8.96 14.37 7.75
CA ALA A 118 -10.17 13.91 8.42
C ALA A 118 -11.30 14.94 8.19
N LEU A 119 -12.36 14.55 7.46
CA LEU A 119 -13.48 15.45 7.17
C LEU A 119 -14.66 15.29 8.13
N GLY A 120 -14.68 14.23 8.95
CA GLY A 120 -15.76 13.96 9.90
C GLY A 120 -15.42 12.79 10.82
N GLN A 121 -16.32 12.36 11.70
CA GLN A 121 -16.04 11.26 12.65
C GLN A 121 -16.02 9.87 11.99
N LEU A 122 -16.76 9.68 10.89
CA LEU A 122 -16.92 8.40 10.20
C LEU A 122 -16.22 8.33 8.82
N HIS A 123 -15.67 9.47 8.38
CA HIS A 123 -15.12 9.65 7.05
C HIS A 123 -13.71 10.21 7.11
N ASP A 124 -12.83 9.54 6.37
CA ASP A 124 -11.43 9.87 6.23
C ASP A 124 -11.15 10.07 4.73
N THR A 125 -10.72 11.26 4.31
CA THR A 125 -10.37 11.53 2.92
C THR A 125 -8.86 11.66 2.80
N ARG A 126 -8.24 10.90 1.91
CA ARG A 126 -6.79 10.92 1.68
C ARG A 126 -6.50 11.47 0.31
N LEU A 127 -5.67 12.50 0.23
CA LEU A 127 -4.99 12.87 -1.00
C LEU A 127 -3.81 11.94 -1.19
N TYR A 128 -3.67 11.34 -2.37
CA TYR A 128 -2.51 10.54 -2.69
C TYR A 128 -1.85 11.03 -3.98
N GLY A 129 -0.53 11.00 -3.99
CA GLY A 129 0.29 11.17 -5.17
C GLY A 129 1.33 10.05 -5.20
N ARG A 130 1.61 9.51 -6.37
CA ARG A 130 2.63 8.48 -6.55
C ARG A 130 3.37 8.72 -7.84
N VAL A 131 4.69 8.57 -7.78
CA VAL A 131 5.57 8.38 -8.94
C VAL A 131 6.34 7.11 -8.68
N ASP A 132 6.17 6.10 -9.54
CA ASP A 132 6.75 4.77 -9.40
C ASP A 132 7.50 4.41 -10.69
N ILE A 133 8.78 4.09 -10.55
CA ILE A 133 9.62 3.58 -11.62
C ILE A 133 9.67 2.06 -11.44
N ARG A 134 9.16 1.33 -12.41
CA ARG A 134 8.95 -0.12 -12.32
C ARG A 134 9.57 -0.87 -13.48
N LYS A 135 9.97 -2.10 -13.21
CA LYS A 135 10.43 -3.09 -14.19
C LYS A 135 9.74 -4.41 -13.89
N SER A 136 9.37 -5.15 -14.93
CA SER A 136 8.80 -6.50 -14.80
C SER A 136 9.58 -7.50 -15.65
N ASN A 137 9.35 -8.78 -15.43
CA ASN A 137 9.91 -9.83 -16.31
C ASN A 137 9.37 -9.72 -17.75
N SER A 138 8.12 -9.30 -17.91
CA SER A 138 7.47 -9.09 -19.21
C SER A 138 7.92 -7.81 -19.92
N CYS A 139 8.35 -6.79 -19.18
CA CYS A 139 8.89 -5.54 -19.70
C CYS A 139 10.21 -5.21 -19.00
N GLN A 140 11.31 -5.61 -19.65
CA GLN A 140 12.67 -5.43 -19.14
C GLN A 140 13.12 -3.96 -19.08
N GLN A 141 12.40 -3.06 -19.76
CA GLN A 141 12.63 -1.63 -19.75
C GLN A 141 11.96 -0.98 -18.55
N TRP A 142 12.61 0.05 -17.99
CA TRP A 142 12.02 0.84 -16.92
C TRP A 142 10.82 1.63 -17.43
N GLN A 143 9.71 1.54 -16.72
CA GLN A 143 8.50 2.32 -16.96
C GLN A 143 8.26 3.26 -15.80
N THR A 144 7.99 4.52 -16.09
CA THR A 144 7.53 5.48 -15.09
C THR A 144 6.01 5.52 -15.12
N THR A 145 5.40 5.35 -13.96
CA THR A 145 3.97 5.58 -13.76
C THR A 145 3.78 6.65 -12.71
N SER A 146 2.85 7.55 -12.95
CA SER A 146 2.46 8.50 -11.93
C SER A 146 0.96 8.64 -11.85
N SER A 147 0.46 8.91 -10.66
CA SER A 147 -0.97 9.10 -10.44
C SER A 147 -1.19 10.01 -9.24
N PHE A 148 -2.28 10.77 -9.31
CA PHE A 148 -2.74 11.62 -8.23
C PHE A 148 -4.25 11.48 -8.07
N GLY A 149 -4.74 11.56 -6.83
CA GLY A 149 -6.17 11.46 -6.58
C GLY A 149 -6.57 11.45 -5.12
N LEU A 150 -7.77 10.92 -4.88
CA LEU A 150 -8.45 10.85 -3.60
C LEU A 150 -8.72 9.38 -3.21
N ASP A 151 -8.53 9.04 -1.95
CA ASP A 151 -8.91 7.77 -1.32
C ASP A 151 -9.85 8.10 -0.15
N GLN A 152 -11.14 7.83 -0.33
CA GLN A 152 -12.18 8.07 0.67
C GLN A 152 -12.47 6.77 1.42
N ARG A 153 -12.37 6.83 2.75
CA ARG A 153 -12.63 5.68 3.62
C ARG A 153 -13.79 5.95 4.55
N VAL A 154 -14.66 4.97 4.67
CA VAL A 154 -15.86 4.99 5.50
C VAL A 154 -15.83 3.79 6.43
N ARG A 155 -15.99 4.04 7.73
CA ARG A 155 -16.10 2.97 8.72
C ARG A 155 -17.56 2.52 8.82
N MET A 156 -17.83 1.26 8.50
CA MET A 156 -19.17 0.64 8.61
C MET A 156 -19.08 -0.68 9.38
N LEU A 157 -19.85 -0.81 10.47
CA LEU A 157 -19.97 -2.04 11.27
C LEU A 157 -18.64 -2.66 11.73
N GLY A 158 -17.63 -1.83 12.01
CA GLY A 158 -16.29 -2.27 12.40
C GLY A 158 -15.34 -2.55 11.23
N THR A 159 -15.83 -2.51 10.00
CA THR A 159 -15.06 -2.66 8.75
C THR A 159 -14.75 -1.29 8.14
N MET A 160 -13.62 -1.16 7.43
CA MET A 160 -13.24 0.08 6.74
C MET A 160 -13.35 -0.11 5.23
N LEU A 161 -14.40 0.46 4.64
CA LEU A 161 -14.56 0.49 3.19
C LEU A 161 -13.79 1.67 2.62
N GLY A 162 -12.96 1.44 1.61
CA GLY A 162 -12.19 2.48 0.92
C GLY A 162 -12.50 2.50 -0.57
N PHE A 163 -12.68 3.69 -1.12
CA PHE A 163 -12.75 3.92 -2.55
C PHE A 163 -11.69 4.93 -2.97
N ARG A 164 -10.86 4.56 -3.94
CA ARG A 164 -9.83 5.42 -4.51
C ARG A 164 -10.22 5.78 -5.93
N ILE A 165 -10.07 7.05 -6.26
CA ILE A 165 -10.19 7.58 -7.61
C ILE A 165 -9.06 8.57 -7.87
N GLY A 166 -8.47 8.51 -9.05
CA GLY A 166 -7.42 9.41 -9.47
C GLY A 166 -7.18 9.35 -10.97
N ALA A 167 -6.15 10.06 -11.42
CA ALA A 167 -5.73 10.08 -12.81
C ALA A 167 -4.20 10.03 -12.94
N THR A 168 -3.73 9.49 -14.06
CA THR A 168 -2.34 9.64 -14.49
C THR A 168 -2.14 10.94 -15.27
N PRO A 169 -0.92 11.46 -15.45
CA PRO A 169 -0.67 12.64 -16.28
C PRO A 169 -1.15 12.48 -17.72
N GLU A 170 -1.18 11.24 -18.22
CA GLU A 170 -1.66 10.88 -19.56
C GLU A 170 -3.19 10.85 -19.64
N GLY A 171 -3.91 11.16 -18.55
CA GLY A 171 -5.36 11.25 -18.51
C GLY A 171 -6.07 9.92 -18.25
N GLN A 172 -5.35 8.84 -17.91
CA GLN A 172 -5.96 7.55 -17.60
C GLN A 172 -6.55 7.56 -16.19
N LEU A 173 -7.80 7.11 -16.05
CA LEU A 173 -8.48 7.02 -14.77
C LEU A 173 -7.98 5.81 -13.96
N VAL A 174 -7.64 6.04 -12.69
CA VAL A 174 -7.24 5.00 -11.74
C VAL A 174 -8.33 4.86 -10.70
N THR A 175 -8.91 3.67 -10.57
CA THR A 175 -9.91 3.36 -9.53
C THR A 175 -9.55 2.11 -8.75
N GLU A 176 -9.79 2.13 -7.43
CA GLU A 176 -9.51 1.01 -6.54
C GLU A 176 -10.58 0.92 -5.45
N LEU A 177 -11.00 -0.30 -5.11
CA LEU A 177 -11.90 -0.56 -3.98
C LEU A 177 -11.14 -1.36 -2.92
N LYS A 178 -11.29 -1.01 -1.65
CA LYS A 178 -10.55 -1.59 -0.52
C LYS A 178 -11.50 -1.98 0.61
N LEU A 179 -11.24 -3.13 1.24
CA LEU A 179 -11.99 -3.69 2.38
C LEU A 179 -11.04 -4.09 3.51
#